data_AF-A0A6I2RAH2-F1
#
_entry.id   AF-A0A6I2RAH2-F1
#
_cell.length_a   1.000
_cell.length_b   1.000
_cell.length_c   1.000
_cell.angle_alpha   90.00
_cell.angle_beta   90.00
_cell.angle_gamma   90.00
#
_symmetry.space_group_name_H-M   'P 1'
#
loop_
_entity.id
_entity.type
_entity.pdbx_description
1 polymer ?
#
loop_
_entity_poly.entity_id
_entity_poly.type
_entity_poly.pdbx_seq_one_letter_code
_entity_poly.pdbx_strand_id
1 'polypeptide(L)'
;MTRIKRNKFGMGILVAFICLCAVGCHDSGGDQDMQMEAISETEEGLYISNTAPEKCYLCGTPEQSLLPFYEGQTNLGIISLNTFEFVPIEINRYDDYGNLIEEPAGFSTTSMQNTGENGFTAYITPNHDRGYANATIYFENDKELNIDEAADFLCTECLNQTLEECWNDDPFGMGVINFETEEIRLLERNITAFMFDDFYVSCDLRTSDDSDGDSHQMDLLIFYCPERYQ
;
A
#
# COMPACT_ATOMS: atom_id res chain seq x y z
N MET A 1 -9.04 5.33 -17.45
CA MET A 1 -8.98 4.45 -18.65
C MET A 1 -9.73 3.17 -18.34
N THR A 2 -10.58 2.66 -19.22
CA THR A 2 -11.43 1.48 -18.94
C THR A 2 -10.74 0.22 -19.47
N ARG A 3 -10.24 -0.67 -18.60
CA ARG A 3 -9.67 -1.96 -19.00
C ARG A 3 -10.72 -3.07 -18.83
N ILE A 4 -10.97 -3.82 -19.91
CA ILE A 4 -11.93 -4.92 -19.94
C ILE A 4 -11.24 -6.19 -19.41
N LYS A 5 -11.61 -6.67 -18.21
CA LYS A 5 -11.17 -7.98 -17.69
C LYS A 5 -11.82 -9.12 -18.49
N ARG A 6 -11.02 -9.97 -19.13
CA ARG A 6 -11.50 -11.23 -19.74
C ARG A 6 -11.48 -12.36 -18.71
N ASN A 7 -12.64 -12.96 -18.48
CA ASN A 7 -12.79 -14.21 -17.73
C ASN A 7 -11.87 -15.31 -18.31
N LYS A 8 -11.05 -15.90 -17.44
CA LYS A 8 -10.22 -17.07 -17.77
C LYS A 8 -11.12 -18.31 -17.95
N PHE A 9 -11.31 -18.73 -19.20
CA PHE A 9 -11.66 -20.13 -19.54
C PHE A 9 -10.62 -20.61 -20.56
N GLY A 10 -10.05 -21.79 -20.29
CA GLY A 10 -8.77 -22.21 -20.83
C GLY A 10 -8.74 -22.77 -22.25
N MET A 11 -7.51 -23.17 -22.58
CA MET A 11 -7.12 -24.21 -23.55
C MET A 11 -6.98 -23.80 -25.01
N GLY A 12 -5.74 -23.92 -25.52
CA GLY A 12 -5.48 -24.05 -26.96
C GLY A 12 -4.12 -23.51 -27.41
N ILE A 13 -3.07 -24.33 -27.30
CA ILE A 13 -1.79 -24.15 -27.98
C ILE A 13 -2.04 -24.13 -29.49
N LEU A 14 -1.51 -23.13 -30.20
CA LEU A 14 -1.31 -23.21 -31.65
C LEU A 14 -0.08 -22.40 -32.07
N VAL A 15 1.00 -23.15 -32.29
CA VAL A 15 2.25 -22.68 -32.90
C VAL A 15 2.02 -22.51 -34.40
N ALA A 16 2.39 -21.36 -34.95
CA ALA A 16 2.57 -21.20 -36.39
C ALA A 16 3.84 -20.40 -36.69
N PHE A 17 4.86 -21.15 -37.13
CA PHE A 17 6.06 -20.65 -37.81
C PHE A 17 5.72 -20.19 -39.23
N ILE A 18 6.03 -18.95 -39.62
CA ILE A 18 6.38 -18.61 -41.01
C ILE A 18 7.50 -17.56 -41.02
N CYS A 19 8.66 -17.96 -41.53
CA CYS A 19 9.81 -17.13 -41.91
C CYS A 19 9.63 -16.47 -43.29
N LEU A 20 10.56 -15.55 -43.61
CA LEU A 20 10.99 -14.95 -44.90
C LEU A 20 10.62 -13.46 -45.03
N CYS A 21 11.47 -12.51 -45.45
CA CYS A 21 12.92 -12.38 -45.61
C CYS A 21 13.25 -10.90 -45.95
N ALA A 22 14.29 -10.36 -45.33
CA ALA A 22 15.38 -9.51 -45.86
C ALA A 22 15.16 -8.13 -46.59
N VAL A 23 16.06 -7.21 -46.19
CA VAL A 23 16.77 -6.12 -46.90
C VAL A 23 16.24 -4.68 -46.81
N GLY A 24 17.09 -3.79 -46.25
CA GLY A 24 17.13 -2.36 -46.58
C GLY A 24 17.92 -1.49 -45.59
N CYS A 25 19.22 -1.30 -45.81
CA CYS A 25 20.05 -0.29 -45.12
C CYS A 25 19.85 1.11 -45.74
N HIS A 26 19.83 2.17 -44.92
CA HIS A 26 20.37 3.49 -45.31
C HIS A 26 20.79 4.31 -44.07
N ASP A 27 21.91 5.00 -44.22
CA ASP A 27 22.73 5.70 -43.22
C ASP A 27 22.37 7.19 -43.10
N SER A 28 22.65 7.82 -41.95
CA SER A 28 23.13 9.22 -41.73
C SER A 28 22.68 9.77 -40.36
N GLY A 29 23.63 10.35 -39.63
CA GLY A 29 23.52 10.72 -38.21
C GLY A 29 22.91 12.08 -37.85
N GLY A 30 22.99 12.38 -36.54
CA GLY A 30 22.55 13.63 -35.92
C GLY A 30 22.51 13.51 -34.39
N ASP A 31 23.07 14.51 -33.71
CA ASP A 31 23.44 14.61 -32.29
C ASP A 31 22.27 14.72 -31.29
N GLN A 32 22.58 14.32 -30.04
CA GLN A 32 21.98 14.66 -28.74
C GLN A 32 20.51 14.30 -28.46
N ASP A 33 20.29 13.39 -27.51
CA ASP A 33 19.43 13.72 -26.37
C ASP A 33 19.76 12.89 -25.12
N MET A 34 19.67 13.54 -23.97
CA MET A 34 19.83 12.97 -22.63
C MET A 34 18.56 12.18 -22.32
N GLN A 35 18.60 10.86 -22.47
CA GLN A 35 17.45 10.00 -22.16
C GLN A 35 17.19 10.03 -20.65
N MET A 36 16.24 10.86 -20.26
CA MET A 36 15.31 10.53 -19.19
C MET A 36 14.63 9.24 -19.62
N GLU A 37 14.96 8.12 -18.98
CA GLU A 37 14.26 6.85 -19.21
C GLU A 37 12.84 7.00 -18.68
N ALA A 38 11.94 7.38 -19.60
CA ALA A 38 10.51 7.30 -19.43
C ALA A 38 10.12 5.84 -19.22
N ILE A 39 9.22 5.62 -18.26
CA ILE A 39 8.56 4.35 -18.00
C ILE A 39 7.99 3.84 -19.32
N SER A 40 8.59 2.79 -19.89
CA SER A 40 8.04 2.11 -21.04
C SER A 40 7.03 1.08 -20.53
N GLU A 41 5.74 1.41 -20.64
CA GLU A 41 4.67 0.40 -20.60
C GLU A 41 4.95 -0.64 -21.69
N THR A 42 5.49 -1.79 -21.32
CA THR A 42 5.64 -2.92 -22.23
C THR A 42 5.03 -4.17 -21.58
N GLU A 43 4.07 -4.74 -22.32
CA GLU A 43 3.23 -5.92 -22.02
C GLU A 43 2.32 -5.82 -20.78
N GLU A 44 1.15 -5.19 -20.99
CA GLU A 44 -0.12 -5.42 -20.27
C GLU A 44 -0.08 -5.44 -18.71
N GLY A 45 0.25 -4.31 -18.08
CA GLY A 45 -0.18 -4.00 -16.71
C GLY A 45 0.76 -4.41 -15.58
N LEU A 46 2.06 -4.48 -15.88
CA LEU A 46 3.10 -4.59 -14.85
C LEU A 46 3.69 -3.19 -14.61
N TYR A 47 3.75 -2.77 -13.35
CA TYR A 47 4.43 -1.55 -12.93
C TYR A 47 5.92 -1.83 -12.76
N ILE A 48 6.78 -0.98 -13.32
CA ILE A 48 8.24 -1.17 -13.23
C ILE A 48 8.81 -0.15 -12.26
N SER A 49 9.58 -0.64 -11.30
CA SER A 49 10.34 0.17 -10.35
C SER A 49 11.84 -0.04 -10.55
N ASN A 50 12.58 1.07 -10.49
CA ASN A 50 14.04 1.08 -10.49
C ASN A 50 14.65 0.78 -9.11
N THR A 51 13.83 0.65 -8.07
CA THR A 51 14.26 0.29 -6.73
C THR A 51 14.72 -1.16 -6.72
N ALA A 52 16.02 -1.34 -6.45
CA ALA A 52 16.61 -2.66 -6.28
C ALA A 52 15.96 -3.39 -5.09
N PRO A 53 15.78 -4.71 -5.13
CA PRO A 53 15.19 -5.48 -4.02
C PRO A 53 15.85 -5.21 -2.66
N GLU A 54 17.17 -5.03 -2.61
CA GLU A 54 17.92 -4.77 -1.37
C GLU A 54 17.69 -3.36 -0.80
N LYS A 55 17.07 -2.46 -1.57
CA LYS A 55 16.67 -1.12 -1.15
C LYS A 55 15.16 -0.98 -0.95
N CYS A 56 14.40 -2.05 -1.20
CA CYS A 56 12.96 -2.06 -1.05
C CYS A 56 12.58 -1.90 0.43
N TYR A 57 11.65 -1.00 0.73
CA TYR A 57 11.26 -0.75 2.11
C TYR A 57 10.46 -1.89 2.75
N LEU A 58 9.85 -2.77 1.94
CA LEU A 58 9.21 -4.01 2.41
C LEU A 58 10.23 -5.14 2.51
N CYS A 59 10.77 -5.64 1.39
CA CYS A 59 11.57 -6.86 1.40
C CYS A 59 13.09 -6.68 1.57
N GLY A 60 13.60 -5.44 1.47
CA GLY A 60 15.05 -5.14 1.47
C GLY A 60 15.56 -4.51 2.75
N THR A 61 14.68 -3.90 3.53
CA THR A 61 14.99 -3.33 4.85
C THR A 61 16.14 -2.30 4.84
N PRO A 62 16.04 -1.22 4.04
CA PRO A 62 17.07 -0.19 3.99
C PRO A 62 17.22 0.53 5.34
N GLU A 63 18.41 1.06 5.63
CA GLU A 63 18.74 1.69 6.92
C GLU A 63 17.79 2.84 7.33
N GLN A 64 17.15 3.49 6.35
CA GLN A 64 16.20 4.58 6.58
C GLN A 64 14.79 4.11 6.94
N SER A 65 14.46 2.83 6.73
CA SER A 65 13.13 2.30 6.99
C SER A 65 12.88 2.17 8.50
N LEU A 66 11.70 2.60 8.94
CA LEU A 66 11.22 2.39 10.31
C LEU A 66 10.48 1.05 10.49
N LEU A 67 10.17 0.35 9.39
CA LEU A 67 9.44 -0.92 9.42
C LEU A 67 10.05 -1.98 10.37
N PRO A 68 11.39 -2.14 10.47
CA PRO A 68 12.00 -3.14 11.36
C PRO A 68 11.67 -2.98 12.84
N PHE A 69 11.26 -1.78 13.26
CA PHE A 69 10.85 -1.56 14.65
C PHE A 69 9.51 -2.25 14.98
N TYR A 70 8.69 -2.48 13.95
CA TYR A 70 7.35 -3.04 14.09
C TYR A 70 7.25 -4.47 13.54
N GLU A 71 8.24 -4.95 12.78
CA GLU A 71 8.30 -6.30 12.22
C GLU A 71 7.94 -7.38 13.25
N GLY A 72 7.01 -8.26 12.87
CA GLY A 72 6.54 -9.38 13.69
C GLY A 72 5.55 -8.99 14.79
N GLN A 73 5.20 -7.71 14.95
CA GLN A 73 4.12 -7.32 15.84
C GLN A 73 2.77 -7.67 15.21
N THR A 74 1.91 -8.34 15.98
CA THR A 74 0.50 -8.58 15.62
C THR A 74 -0.29 -7.28 15.82
N ASN A 75 0.01 -6.30 14.99
CA ASN A 75 -0.63 -5.00 14.93
C ASN A 75 -0.72 -4.57 13.46
N LEU A 76 -1.60 -3.60 13.21
CA LEU A 76 -1.70 -2.94 11.91
C LEU A 76 -1.06 -1.55 11.99
N GLY A 77 -0.76 -0.97 10.82
CA GLY A 77 -0.41 0.43 10.66
C GLY A 77 -1.24 1.08 9.56
N ILE A 78 -1.44 2.38 9.64
CA ILE A 78 -1.95 3.20 8.52
C ILE A 78 -0.72 3.68 7.75
N ILE A 79 -0.67 3.50 6.44
CA ILE A 79 0.50 3.80 5.62
C ILE A 79 0.13 4.66 4.41
N SER A 80 1.00 5.60 4.04
CA SER A 80 1.01 6.28 2.74
C SER A 80 2.01 5.57 1.83
N LEU A 81 1.60 5.14 0.65
CA LEU A 81 2.50 4.60 -0.37
C LEU A 81 3.27 5.68 -1.12
N ASN A 82 2.78 6.91 -1.11
CA ASN A 82 3.42 8.06 -1.75
C ASN A 82 4.67 8.50 -0.96
N THR A 83 4.66 8.33 0.36
CA THR A 83 5.77 8.76 1.24
C THR A 83 6.45 7.61 1.98
N PHE A 84 5.80 6.44 2.01
CA PHE A 84 6.16 5.29 2.84
C PHE A 84 6.18 5.56 4.34
N GLU A 85 5.62 6.68 4.78
CA GLU A 85 5.41 6.97 6.19
C GLU A 85 4.18 6.23 6.70
N PHE A 86 4.25 5.76 7.94
CA PHE A 86 3.15 5.02 8.56
C PHE A 86 2.96 5.38 10.03
N VAL A 87 1.72 5.21 10.49
CA VAL A 87 1.31 5.42 11.86
C VAL A 87 0.82 4.08 12.43
N PRO A 88 1.48 3.51 13.46
CA PRO A 88 1.08 2.24 14.03
C PRO A 88 -0.26 2.33 14.77
N ILE A 89 -1.06 1.26 14.67
CA ILE A 89 -2.31 1.05 15.41
C ILE A 89 -2.03 -0.01 16.47
N GLU A 90 -1.58 0.44 17.64
CA GLU A 90 -1.15 -0.42 18.74
C GLU A 90 -2.35 -1.02 19.48
N ILE A 91 -2.96 -2.09 18.93
CA ILE A 91 -3.98 -2.87 19.64
C ILE A 91 -3.31 -3.75 20.69
N ASN A 92 -2.33 -4.53 20.27
CA ASN A 92 -1.43 -5.29 21.14
C ASN A 92 -0.25 -4.39 21.55
N ARG A 93 0.16 -4.46 22.82
CA ARG A 93 1.22 -3.60 23.35
C ARG A 93 2.56 -4.32 23.37
N TYR A 94 3.61 -3.64 22.99
CA TYR A 94 4.97 -4.16 22.94
C TYR A 94 5.91 -3.28 23.76
N ASP A 95 6.93 -3.87 24.39
CA ASP A 95 7.99 -3.12 25.04
C ASP A 95 9.04 -2.62 24.02
N ASP A 96 9.99 -1.80 24.48
CA ASP A 96 11.08 -1.25 23.64
C ASP A 96 12.00 -2.32 23.01
N TYR A 97 11.85 -3.58 23.42
CA TYR A 97 12.59 -4.73 22.89
C TYR A 97 11.73 -5.61 21.96
N GLY A 98 10.49 -5.20 21.67
CA GLY A 98 9.56 -5.94 20.82
C GLY A 98 8.87 -7.12 21.51
N ASN A 99 8.90 -7.22 22.84
CA ASN A 99 8.18 -8.27 23.56
C ASN A 99 6.73 -7.87 23.82
N LEU A 100 5.80 -8.81 23.61
CA LEU A 100 4.38 -8.60 23.92
C LEU A 100 4.17 -8.39 25.43
N ILE A 101 3.42 -7.33 25.77
CA ILE A 101 3.03 -7.00 27.14
C ILE A 101 1.68 -7.66 27.44
N GLU A 102 1.70 -8.82 28.09
CA GLU A 102 0.50 -9.60 28.47
C GLU A 102 -0.13 -9.14 29.81
N GLU A 103 -0.26 -7.82 29.99
CA GLU A 103 -0.90 -7.22 31.17
C GLU A 103 -2.02 -6.25 30.77
N PRO A 104 -3.06 -6.05 31.59
CA PRO A 104 -4.08 -5.05 31.33
C PRO A 104 -3.48 -3.64 31.22
N ALA A 105 -3.91 -2.86 30.23
CA ALA A 105 -3.57 -1.45 30.13
C ALA A 105 -4.29 -0.64 31.21
N GLY A 106 -5.59 -0.88 31.40
CA GLY A 106 -6.42 -0.12 32.35
C GLY A 106 -6.70 1.32 31.93
N PHE A 107 -6.29 1.71 30.72
CA PHE A 107 -6.55 3.01 30.11
C PHE A 107 -6.72 2.87 28.59
N SER A 108 -7.25 3.92 27.98
CA SER A 108 -7.25 4.13 26.53
C SER A 108 -6.76 5.55 26.27
N THR A 109 -5.91 5.70 25.26
CA THR A 109 -5.32 6.97 24.87
C THR A 109 -5.67 7.27 23.43
N THR A 110 -5.94 8.54 23.11
CA THR A 110 -6.02 9.00 21.73
C THR A 110 -4.70 9.66 21.35
N SER A 111 -4.05 9.16 20.30
CA SER A 111 -2.88 9.78 19.70
C SER A 111 -3.26 10.52 18.42
N MET A 112 -2.64 11.66 18.17
CA MET A 112 -2.69 12.37 16.89
C MET A 112 -1.29 12.38 16.30
N GLN A 113 -1.15 11.90 15.07
CA GLN A 113 0.11 11.86 14.34
C GLN A 113 -0.09 12.46 12.96
N ASN A 114 0.87 13.27 12.51
CA ASN A 114 0.94 13.85 11.18
C ASN A 114 2.28 13.44 10.57
N THR A 115 2.27 12.90 9.35
CA THR A 115 3.46 12.36 8.70
C THR A 115 4.25 13.40 7.89
N GLY A 116 3.94 14.68 8.04
CA GLY A 116 4.69 15.80 7.46
C GLY A 116 4.08 16.39 6.20
N GLU A 117 4.87 17.22 5.51
CA GLU A 117 4.44 17.85 4.25
C GLU A 117 4.25 16.76 3.18
N ASN A 118 3.02 16.61 2.71
CA ASN A 118 2.54 15.60 1.74
C ASN A 118 2.15 14.23 2.30
N GLY A 119 2.10 14.09 3.62
CA GLY A 119 1.59 12.89 4.25
C GLY A 119 0.09 12.96 4.55
N PHE A 120 -0.28 12.35 5.67
CA PHE A 120 -1.64 12.29 6.19
C PHE A 120 -1.64 12.60 7.70
N THR A 121 -2.83 12.87 8.22
CA THR A 121 -3.05 12.99 9.67
C THR A 121 -3.93 11.84 10.15
N ALA A 122 -3.51 11.15 11.21
CA ALA A 122 -4.27 10.09 11.86
C ALA A 122 -4.53 10.37 13.33
N TYR A 123 -5.79 10.16 13.74
CA TYR A 123 -6.21 10.10 15.13
C TYR A 123 -6.54 8.66 15.46
N ILE A 124 -5.85 8.05 16.43
CA ILE A 124 -6.01 6.63 16.75
C ILE A 124 -6.32 6.49 18.23
N THR A 125 -7.35 5.70 18.54
CA THR A 125 -7.78 5.40 19.91
C THR A 125 -7.93 3.88 20.07
N PRO A 126 -6.86 3.17 20.47
CA PRO A 126 -6.94 1.75 20.78
C PRO A 126 -7.60 1.51 22.14
N ASN A 127 -8.22 0.34 22.25
CA ASN A 127 -8.66 -0.28 23.48
C ASN A 127 -7.92 -1.62 23.62
N HIS A 128 -6.72 -1.55 24.18
CA HIS A 128 -5.80 -2.68 24.31
C HIS A 128 -6.46 -3.87 25.03
N ASP A 129 -7.20 -3.60 26.11
CA ASP A 129 -7.86 -4.62 26.93
C ASP A 129 -9.00 -5.36 26.20
N ARG A 130 -9.48 -4.81 25.09
CA ARG A 130 -10.59 -5.36 24.30
C ARG A 130 -10.20 -5.74 22.87
N GLY A 131 -8.95 -5.50 22.46
CA GLY A 131 -8.46 -5.91 21.16
C GLY A 131 -9.08 -5.15 19.98
N TYR A 132 -9.39 -3.86 20.13
CA TYR A 132 -9.91 -3.07 19.01
C TYR A 132 -9.40 -1.62 19.03
N ALA A 133 -9.46 -0.93 17.90
CA ALA A 133 -9.12 0.48 17.79
C ALA A 133 -10.11 1.23 16.89
N ASN A 134 -10.30 2.51 17.19
CA ASN A 134 -10.89 3.46 16.26
C ASN A 134 -9.78 4.32 15.67
N ALA A 135 -9.82 4.58 14.38
CA ALA A 135 -8.96 5.57 13.75
C ALA A 135 -9.77 6.52 12.87
N THR A 136 -9.33 7.77 12.79
CA THR A 136 -9.80 8.74 11.80
C THR A 136 -8.60 9.24 11.03
N ILE A 137 -8.66 9.11 9.71
CA ILE A 137 -7.56 9.44 8.80
C ILE A 137 -8.01 10.58 7.90
N TYR A 138 -7.18 11.61 7.79
CA TYR A 138 -7.31 12.71 6.83
C TYR A 138 -6.26 12.51 5.76
N PHE A 139 -6.70 12.28 4.53
CA PHE A 139 -5.83 11.81 3.44
C PHE A 139 -4.90 12.91 2.94
N GLU A 140 -5.30 14.17 3.07
CA GLU A 140 -4.52 15.32 2.58
C GLU A 140 -4.08 15.10 1.12
N ASN A 141 -2.79 14.86 0.86
CA ASN A 141 -2.26 14.62 -0.48
C ASN A 141 -2.36 13.15 -0.94
N ASP A 142 -2.58 12.20 -0.03
CA ASP A 142 -2.70 10.76 -0.30
C ASP A 142 -4.11 10.32 -0.80
N LYS A 143 -4.95 11.29 -1.21
CA LYS A 143 -6.24 11.01 -1.84
C LYS A 143 -6.14 10.40 -3.23
N GLU A 144 -4.94 10.38 -3.80
CA GLU A 144 -4.61 9.72 -5.07
C GLU A 144 -3.26 9.00 -4.87
N LEU A 145 -3.13 7.81 -5.46
CA LEU A 145 -1.87 7.09 -5.47
C LEU A 145 -0.95 7.63 -6.56
N ASN A 146 0.25 8.06 -6.19
CA ASN A 146 1.32 8.38 -7.12
C ASN A 146 2.25 7.15 -7.28
N ILE A 147 2.11 6.47 -8.43
CA ILE A 147 2.89 5.27 -8.72
C ILE A 147 4.40 5.54 -8.81
N ASP A 148 4.80 6.70 -9.32
CA ASP A 148 6.20 7.06 -9.46
C ASP A 148 6.84 7.22 -8.07
N GLU A 149 6.14 7.88 -7.14
CA GLU A 149 6.57 8.02 -5.75
C GLU A 149 6.59 6.66 -5.03
N ALA A 150 5.56 5.83 -5.19
CA ALA A 150 5.54 4.48 -4.62
C ALA A 150 6.70 3.60 -5.14
N ALA A 151 7.07 3.76 -6.41
CA ALA A 151 8.18 3.04 -7.02
C ALA A 151 9.56 3.44 -6.44
N ASP A 152 9.70 4.62 -5.85
CA ASP A 152 10.94 5.03 -5.18
C ASP A 152 11.20 4.24 -3.87
N PHE A 153 10.15 3.63 -3.28
CA PHE A 153 10.24 2.85 -2.05
C PHE A 153 10.16 1.34 -2.29
N LEU A 154 9.35 0.92 -3.26
CA LEU A 154 9.05 -0.49 -3.51
C LEU A 154 9.77 -1.00 -4.74
N CYS A 155 10.38 -2.18 -4.64
CA CYS A 155 10.87 -2.89 -5.83
C CYS A 155 9.70 -3.35 -6.71
N THR A 156 10.01 -3.73 -7.95
CA THR A 156 8.99 -4.13 -8.94
C THR A 156 8.06 -5.23 -8.40
N GLU A 157 8.58 -6.24 -7.71
CA GLU A 157 7.75 -7.33 -7.18
C GLU A 157 6.76 -6.86 -6.10
N CYS A 158 7.26 -6.17 -5.07
CA CYS A 158 6.42 -5.66 -3.97
C CYS A 158 5.38 -4.63 -4.45
N LEU A 159 5.76 -3.75 -5.39
CA LEU A 159 4.85 -2.75 -5.94
C LEU A 159 3.68 -3.43 -6.67
N ASN A 160 3.97 -4.42 -7.53
CA ASN A 160 2.92 -5.12 -8.25
C ASN A 160 2.05 -5.99 -7.33
N GLN A 161 2.63 -6.67 -6.34
CA GLN A 161 1.87 -7.44 -5.36
C GLN A 161 0.87 -6.55 -4.62
N THR A 162 1.32 -5.39 -4.14
CA THR A 162 0.46 -4.41 -3.44
C THR A 162 -0.71 -3.95 -4.31
N LEU A 163 -0.47 -3.76 -5.62
CA LEU A 163 -1.49 -3.28 -6.55
C LEU A 163 -2.40 -4.39 -7.10
N GLU A 164 -1.94 -5.63 -7.14
CA GLU A 164 -2.74 -6.78 -7.61
C GLU A 164 -3.95 -7.04 -6.70
N GLU A 165 -3.84 -6.72 -5.42
CA GLU A 165 -4.90 -6.91 -4.42
C GLU A 165 -6.03 -5.88 -4.50
N CYS A 166 -5.84 -4.78 -5.25
CA CYS A 166 -6.83 -3.73 -5.41
C CYS A 166 -8.04 -4.19 -6.23
N TRP A 167 -9.24 -3.78 -5.82
CA TRP A 167 -10.47 -4.11 -6.55
C TRP A 167 -10.73 -3.17 -7.72
N ASN A 168 -10.34 -1.90 -7.58
CA ASN A 168 -10.49 -0.84 -8.57
C ASN A 168 -9.12 -0.39 -9.09
N ASP A 169 -9.13 0.19 -10.29
CA ASP A 169 -7.94 0.70 -10.97
C ASP A 169 -7.45 2.07 -10.41
N ASP A 170 -8.09 2.58 -9.36
CA ASP A 170 -7.84 3.91 -8.76
C ASP A 170 -7.93 3.85 -7.21
N PRO A 171 -7.02 3.11 -6.55
CA PRO A 171 -6.92 3.10 -5.11
C PRO A 171 -6.38 4.43 -4.58
N PHE A 172 -6.60 4.69 -3.29
CA PHE A 172 -5.97 5.83 -2.63
C PHE A 172 -4.46 5.59 -2.48
N GLY A 173 -3.69 6.66 -2.25
CA GLY A 173 -2.29 6.55 -1.80
C GLY A 173 -2.17 5.99 -0.38
N MET A 174 -3.30 5.87 0.33
CA MET A 174 -3.41 5.34 1.68
C MET A 174 -3.74 3.85 1.69
N GLY A 175 -3.12 3.13 2.62
CA GLY A 175 -3.39 1.73 2.90
C GLY A 175 -3.31 1.39 4.39
N VAL A 176 -3.47 0.10 4.66
CA VAL A 176 -3.22 -0.54 5.94
C VAL A 176 -2.09 -1.54 5.74
N ILE A 177 -1.06 -1.47 6.57
CA ILE A 177 0.04 -2.45 6.60
C ILE A 177 -0.18 -3.41 7.76
N ASN A 178 0.04 -4.70 7.54
CA ASN A 178 0.13 -5.69 8.61
C ASN A 178 1.60 -5.86 8.99
N PHE A 179 1.97 -5.56 10.24
CA PHE A 179 3.37 -5.64 10.66
C PHE A 179 3.87 -7.06 10.90
N GLU A 180 2.97 -8.05 11.00
CA GLU A 180 3.33 -9.46 11.15
C GLU A 180 3.66 -10.10 9.79
N THR A 181 2.91 -9.76 8.74
CA THR A 181 3.08 -10.31 7.38
C THR A 181 3.82 -9.39 6.43
N GLU A 182 3.96 -8.11 6.79
CA GLU A 182 4.51 -7.02 5.97
C GLU A 182 3.72 -6.77 4.67
N GLU A 183 2.49 -7.26 4.59
CA GLU A 183 1.61 -7.02 3.46
C GLU A 183 0.93 -5.65 3.61
N ILE A 184 0.64 -5.01 2.46
CA ILE A 184 -0.09 -3.74 2.41
C ILE A 184 -1.39 -3.95 1.65
N ARG A 185 -2.49 -3.53 2.29
CA ARG A 185 -3.80 -3.43 1.66
C ARG A 185 -4.20 -1.98 1.45
N LEU A 186 -4.28 -1.57 0.19
CA LEU A 186 -4.71 -0.24 -0.17
C LEU A 186 -6.19 0.03 0.16
N LEU A 187 -6.48 1.25 0.60
CA LEU A 187 -7.85 1.73 0.81
C LEU A 187 -8.43 2.18 -0.52
N GLU A 188 -9.73 1.96 -0.70
CA GLU A 188 -10.42 2.26 -1.95
C GLU A 188 -11.75 2.96 -1.66
N ARG A 189 -12.24 3.77 -2.61
CA ARG A 189 -13.44 4.59 -2.42
C ARG A 189 -14.69 3.82 -1.98
N ASN A 190 -14.83 2.59 -2.46
CA ASN A 190 -16.01 1.75 -2.24
C ASN A 190 -15.78 0.65 -1.19
N ILE A 191 -14.63 0.64 -0.51
CA ILE A 191 -14.35 -0.34 0.54
C ILE A 191 -15.16 0.02 1.78
N THR A 192 -15.92 -0.95 2.31
CA THR A 192 -16.74 -0.76 3.51
C THR A 192 -16.26 -1.62 4.67
N ALA A 193 -15.69 -2.78 4.37
CA ALA A 193 -14.95 -3.58 5.32
C ALA A 193 -14.09 -4.62 4.60
N PHE A 194 -13.10 -5.15 5.31
CA PHE A 194 -12.33 -6.31 4.87
C PHE A 194 -11.74 -7.08 6.06
N MET A 195 -11.44 -8.35 5.81
CA MET A 195 -10.53 -9.12 6.66
C MET A 195 -9.11 -8.90 6.18
N PHE A 196 -8.18 -8.76 7.12
CA PHE A 196 -6.75 -8.74 6.88
C PHE A 196 -6.10 -9.62 7.94
N ASP A 197 -5.84 -10.87 7.57
CA ASP A 197 -5.50 -11.95 8.50
C ASP A 197 -6.50 -12.01 9.68
N ASP A 198 -5.98 -11.92 10.91
CA ASP A 198 -6.76 -11.93 12.14
C ASP A 198 -7.45 -10.59 12.44
N PHE A 199 -7.42 -9.60 11.53
CA PHE A 199 -8.06 -8.31 11.74
C PHE A 199 -9.31 -8.13 10.87
N TYR A 200 -10.39 -7.64 11.49
CA TYR A 200 -11.53 -7.09 10.76
C TYR A 200 -11.44 -5.57 10.75
N VAL A 201 -11.40 -4.97 9.56
CA VAL A 201 -11.30 -3.52 9.36
C VAL A 201 -12.59 -3.02 8.73
N SER A 202 -13.37 -2.23 9.44
CA SER A 202 -14.51 -1.47 8.91
C SER A 202 -14.05 -0.11 8.43
N CYS A 203 -14.55 0.35 7.28
CA CYS A 203 -14.18 1.61 6.65
C CYS A 203 -15.43 2.46 6.38
N ASP A 204 -15.41 3.72 6.83
CA ASP A 204 -16.46 4.72 6.56
C ASP A 204 -15.81 5.96 5.92
N LEU A 205 -15.87 6.04 4.58
CA LEU A 205 -15.35 7.18 3.82
C LEU A 205 -16.33 8.36 3.90
N ARG A 206 -15.81 9.52 4.26
CA ARG A 206 -16.50 10.80 4.23
C ARG A 206 -15.78 11.74 3.28
N THR A 207 -16.55 12.32 2.38
CA THR A 207 -16.09 13.33 1.43
C THR A 207 -16.85 14.63 1.69
N SER A 208 -16.14 15.75 1.77
CA SER A 208 -16.79 17.07 1.73
C SER A 208 -16.33 17.85 0.50
N ASP A 209 -17.31 18.42 -0.20
CA ASP A 209 -17.11 19.38 -1.28
C ASP A 209 -17.19 20.78 -0.65
N ASP A 210 -16.25 21.11 0.23
CA ASP A 210 -16.20 22.44 0.85
C ASP A 210 -15.47 23.44 -0.06
N SER A 211 -15.72 24.73 0.15
CA SER A 211 -15.21 25.82 -0.69
C SER A 211 -13.67 25.93 -0.76
N ASP A 212 -12.95 25.21 0.11
CA ASP A 212 -11.48 25.19 0.20
C ASP A 212 -10.85 23.92 -0.44
N GLY A 213 -11.65 23.04 -1.05
CA GLY A 213 -11.20 21.88 -1.81
C GLY A 213 -11.81 20.55 -1.33
N ASP A 214 -11.73 19.52 -2.17
CA ASP A 214 -12.23 18.17 -1.86
C ASP A 214 -11.40 17.56 -0.73
N SER A 215 -12.03 17.35 0.43
CA SER A 215 -11.40 16.70 1.59
C SER A 215 -11.85 15.24 1.71
N HIS A 216 -10.88 14.34 1.83
CA HIS A 216 -11.10 12.91 2.04
C HIS A 216 -10.75 12.55 3.49
N GLN A 217 -11.75 12.06 4.22
CA GLN A 217 -11.58 11.49 5.56
C GLN A 217 -12.09 10.04 5.55
N MET A 218 -11.41 9.14 6.26
CA MET A 218 -11.94 7.81 6.51
C MET A 218 -11.89 7.49 8.00
N ASP A 219 -13.03 7.06 8.54
CA ASP A 219 -13.09 6.47 9.87
C ASP A 219 -12.90 4.95 9.73
N LEU A 220 -11.97 4.40 10.51
CA LEU A 220 -11.72 2.98 10.63
C LEU A 220 -12.15 2.47 12.00
N LEU A 221 -12.81 1.31 12.02
CA LEU A 221 -13.02 0.52 13.23
C LEU A 221 -12.40 -0.85 13.02
N ILE A 222 -11.38 -1.15 13.81
CA ILE A 222 -10.49 -2.29 13.63
C ILE A 222 -10.64 -3.21 14.83
N PHE A 223 -10.92 -4.48 14.60
CA PHE A 223 -10.95 -5.50 15.64
C PHE A 223 -9.87 -6.55 15.38
N TYR A 224 -9.10 -6.88 16.41
CA TYR A 224 -8.31 -8.10 16.45
C TYR A 224 -9.23 -9.28 16.78
N CYS A 225 -9.35 -10.20 15.84
CA CYS A 225 -10.33 -11.28 15.75
C CYS A 225 -9.67 -12.61 15.34
N PRO A 226 -8.73 -13.15 16.15
CA PRO A 226 -8.02 -14.36 15.79
C PRO A 226 -8.94 -15.58 15.65
N GLU A 227 -8.53 -16.52 14.81
CA GLU A 227 -9.25 -17.79 14.65
C GLU A 227 -9.46 -18.50 16.00
N ARG A 228 -10.69 -18.93 16.26
CA ARG A 228 -11.05 -19.50 17.57
C ARG A 228 -10.72 -20.98 17.71
N TYR A 229 -10.67 -21.71 16.59
CA TYR A 229 -10.47 -23.16 16.56
C TYR A 229 -9.64 -23.52 15.32
N GLN A 230 -8.53 -24.23 15.54
CA GLN A 230 -7.70 -24.87 14.51
C GLN A 230 -7.70 -26.39 14.74
#